data_AF-A0A2K9N7Y4-F1
#
_entry.id   AF-A0A2K9N7Y4-F1
#
_cell.length_a   1.000
_cell.length_b   1.000
_cell.length_c   1.000
_cell.angle_alpha   90.00
_cell.angle_beta   90.00
_cell.angle_gamma   90.00
#
_symmetry.space_group_name_H-M   'P 1'
#
loop_
_entity.id
_entity.type
_entity.pdbx_description
1 polymer ?
#
loop_
_entity_poly.entity_id
_entity_poly.type
_entity_poly.pdbx_seq_one_letter_code
_entity_poly.pdbx_strand_id
1 'polypeptide(L)'
;MATKNPFLDFDPTKFFDMNRLTDFQKAFTEFKLPSPDFEGVVAAQRRNVEAIVAANQLAVEGYQAVARRQAEIIRQSLEETSTIISELMTPGTPEDKVAKQAALVKASFEKASANLKELSELVAKSNSEAAEVLSKRVKESIEELQGVLAKVTPKKG
;
A
#
# COMPACT_ATOMS: atom_id res chain seq x y z
N MET A 1 28.18 -15.37 -3.80
CA MET A 1 27.06 -15.47 -2.82
C MET A 1 25.83 -14.88 -3.50
N ALA A 2 24.78 -15.65 -3.73
CA ALA A 2 23.58 -15.13 -4.37
C ALA A 2 22.77 -14.31 -3.36
N THR A 3 22.62 -13.01 -3.63
CA THR A 3 21.79 -12.08 -2.87
C THR A 3 20.34 -12.55 -2.92
N LYS A 4 19.82 -13.06 -1.79
CA LYS A 4 18.38 -13.28 -1.60
C LYS A 4 17.65 -11.98 -1.89
N ASN A 5 16.73 -12.01 -2.85
CA ASN A 5 15.86 -10.88 -3.18
C ASN A 5 14.72 -10.84 -2.15
N PRO A 6 14.72 -9.88 -1.21
CA PRO A 6 13.73 -9.82 -0.13
C PRO A 6 12.29 -9.61 -0.63
N PHE A 7 12.12 -9.21 -1.89
CA PHE A 7 10.82 -9.03 -2.54
C PHE A 7 10.18 -10.33 -3.05
N LEU A 8 10.97 -11.38 -3.33
CA LEU A 8 10.45 -12.66 -3.84
C LEU A 8 10.26 -13.70 -2.73
N ASP A 9 10.87 -13.48 -1.56
CA ASP A 9 10.74 -14.33 -0.37
C ASP A 9 9.55 -13.91 0.53
N PHE A 10 8.74 -12.93 0.11
CA PHE A 10 7.52 -12.54 0.83
C PHE A 10 6.45 -13.62 0.65
N ASP A 11 6.34 -14.50 1.65
CA ASP A 11 5.31 -15.51 1.73
C ASP A 11 4.20 -15.04 2.69
N PRO A 12 3.08 -14.50 2.18
CA PRO A 12 1.99 -14.00 3.02
C PRO A 12 1.38 -15.12 3.88
N THR A 13 1.48 -16.38 3.48
CA THR A 13 0.89 -17.50 4.23
C THR A 13 1.59 -17.72 5.58
N LYS A 14 2.88 -17.38 5.69
CA LYS A 14 3.62 -17.42 6.97
C LYS A 14 3.22 -16.32 7.95
N PHE A 15 2.70 -15.21 7.43
CA PHE A 15 2.14 -14.13 8.25
C PHE A 15 0.74 -14.50 8.79
N PHE A 16 0.03 -15.36 8.06
CA PHE A 16 -1.31 -15.86 8.37
C PHE A 16 -1.31 -17.33 8.84
N ASP A 17 -0.28 -17.73 9.60
CA ASP A 17 -0.21 -19.09 10.11
C ASP A 17 -1.31 -19.34 11.15
N MET A 18 -2.39 -19.99 10.70
CA MET A 18 -3.55 -20.42 11.50
C MET A 18 -3.13 -21.30 12.69
N ASN A 19 -1.95 -21.93 12.64
CA ASN A 19 -1.42 -22.70 13.77
C ASN A 19 -1.18 -21.80 15.00
N ARG A 20 -0.89 -20.49 14.80
CA ARG A 20 -0.76 -19.54 15.92
C ARG A 20 -2.08 -19.29 16.65
N LEU A 21 -3.21 -19.36 15.95
CA LEU A 21 -4.53 -19.29 16.59
C LEU A 21 -4.80 -20.56 17.40
N THR A 22 -4.41 -21.72 16.89
CA THR A 22 -4.56 -23.00 17.63
C THR A 22 -3.65 -23.07 18.85
N ASP A 23 -2.45 -22.51 18.79
CA ASP A 23 -1.52 -22.45 19.91
C ASP A 23 -2.00 -21.45 20.98
N PHE A 24 -2.57 -20.31 20.56
CA PHE A 24 -3.23 -19.38 21.46
C PHE A 24 -4.44 -20.02 22.16
N GLN A 25 -5.26 -20.77 21.41
CA GLN A 25 -6.39 -21.50 21.96
C GLN A 25 -5.96 -22.55 22.99
N LYS A 26 -4.88 -23.31 22.73
CA LYS A 26 -4.29 -24.27 23.68
C LYS A 26 -3.76 -23.59 24.93
N ALA A 27 -3.01 -22.50 24.79
CA ALA A 27 -2.51 -21.74 25.93
C ALA A 27 -3.66 -21.17 26.79
N PHE A 28 -4.75 -20.73 26.15
CA PHE A 28 -5.92 -20.20 26.84
C PHE A 28 -6.71 -21.27 27.62
N THR A 29 -6.87 -22.47 27.04
CA THR A 29 -7.54 -23.60 27.71
C THR A 29 -6.68 -24.21 28.83
N GLU A 30 -5.36 -24.28 28.65
CA GLU A 30 -4.42 -24.77 29.68
C GLU A 30 -4.34 -23.85 30.89
N PHE A 31 -4.44 -22.52 30.71
CA PHE A 31 -4.43 -21.55 31.82
C PHE A 31 -5.74 -21.49 32.63
N LYS A 32 -6.79 -22.25 32.24
CA LYS A 32 -8.11 -22.28 32.90
C LYS A 32 -8.63 -20.89 33.29
N LEU A 33 -8.39 -19.86 32.47
CA LEU A 33 -8.94 -18.53 32.72
C LEU A 33 -10.47 -18.62 32.57
N PRO A 34 -11.27 -18.34 33.62
CA PRO A 34 -12.72 -18.33 33.50
C PRO A 34 -13.09 -17.07 32.72
N SER A 35 -13.11 -17.15 31.39
CA SER A 35 -13.56 -16.04 30.55
C SER A 35 -14.86 -16.42 29.84
N PRO A 36 -15.97 -15.70 30.09
CA PRO A 36 -17.24 -15.90 29.40
C PRO A 36 -17.25 -15.41 27.93
N ASP A 37 -16.11 -15.02 27.33
CA ASP A 37 -16.09 -14.42 25.97
C ASP A 37 -14.92 -14.88 25.08
N PHE A 38 -14.64 -16.19 25.05
CA PHE A 38 -13.65 -16.77 24.13
C PHE A 38 -14.03 -16.53 22.65
N GLU A 39 -15.33 -16.58 22.33
CA GLU A 39 -15.83 -16.26 20.98
C GLU A 39 -15.53 -14.81 20.59
N GLY A 40 -15.66 -13.84 21.49
CA GLY A 40 -15.31 -12.44 21.24
C GLY A 40 -13.82 -12.24 20.96
N VAL A 41 -12.94 -12.98 21.65
CA VAL A 41 -11.49 -12.93 21.43
C VAL A 41 -11.11 -13.54 20.07
N VAL A 42 -11.70 -14.68 19.71
CA VAL A 42 -11.48 -15.31 18.40
C VAL A 42 -12.00 -14.42 17.26
N ALA A 43 -13.18 -13.82 17.44
CA ALA A 43 -13.74 -12.87 16.47
C ALA A 43 -12.86 -11.62 16.32
N ALA A 44 -12.34 -11.07 17.42
CA ALA A 44 -11.41 -9.94 17.39
C ALA A 44 -10.12 -10.28 16.63
N GLN A 45 -9.59 -11.50 16.80
CA GLN A 45 -8.41 -11.91 16.03
C GLN A 45 -8.68 -12.14 14.55
N ARG A 46 -9.84 -12.71 14.21
CA ARG A 46 -10.26 -12.79 12.82
C ARG A 46 -10.34 -11.41 12.17
N ARG A 47 -10.93 -10.43 12.85
CA ARG A 47 -10.99 -9.02 12.39
C ARG A 47 -9.61 -8.38 12.23
N ASN A 48 -8.64 -8.70 13.10
CA ASN A 48 -7.25 -8.26 12.95
C ASN A 48 -6.62 -8.79 11.66
N VAL A 49 -6.80 -10.09 11.40
CA VAL A 49 -6.30 -10.74 10.19
C VAL A 49 -6.92 -10.10 8.95
N GLU A 50 -8.23 -9.90 8.93
CA GLU A 50 -8.95 -9.25 7.82
C GLU A 50 -8.43 -7.83 7.56
N ALA A 51 -8.15 -7.04 8.61
CA ALA A 51 -7.59 -5.70 8.46
C ALA A 51 -6.17 -5.70 7.87
N ILE A 52 -5.31 -6.65 8.27
CA ILE A 52 -3.96 -6.81 7.71
C ILE A 52 -4.04 -7.24 6.24
N VAL A 53 -4.94 -8.16 5.90
CA VAL A 53 -5.19 -8.57 4.51
C VAL A 53 -5.63 -7.37 3.67
N ALA A 54 -6.60 -6.58 4.16
CA ALA A 54 -7.09 -5.40 3.46
C ALA A 54 -5.98 -4.34 3.27
N ALA A 55 -5.16 -4.08 4.29
CA ALA A 55 -4.03 -3.15 4.18
C ALA A 55 -2.97 -3.64 3.16
N ASN A 56 -2.67 -4.94 3.14
CA ASN A 56 -1.77 -5.52 2.16
C ASN A 56 -2.34 -5.46 0.73
N GLN A 57 -3.65 -5.68 0.57
CA GLN A 57 -4.32 -5.55 -0.73
C GLN A 57 -4.20 -4.12 -1.27
N LEU A 58 -4.43 -3.10 -0.43
CA LEU A 58 -4.25 -1.69 -0.81
C LEU A 58 -2.81 -1.36 -1.21
N ALA A 59 -1.82 -1.95 -0.51
CA ALA A 59 -0.41 -1.80 -0.88
C ALA A 59 -0.12 -2.41 -2.26
N VAL A 60 -0.61 -3.63 -2.53
CA VAL A 60 -0.46 -4.29 -3.85
C VAL A 60 -1.13 -3.49 -4.96
N GLU A 61 -2.33 -2.97 -4.72
CA GLU A 61 -3.04 -2.11 -5.67
C GLU A 61 -2.27 -0.81 -5.95
N GLY A 62 -1.64 -0.23 -4.92
CA GLY A 62 -0.74 0.91 -5.06
C GLY A 62 0.45 0.61 -5.97
N TYR A 63 1.13 -0.53 -5.75
CA TYR A 63 2.22 -0.97 -6.63
C TYR A 63 1.76 -1.20 -8.07
N GLN A 64 0.60 -1.82 -8.27
CA GLN A 64 0.03 -2.00 -9.61
C GLN A 64 -0.32 -0.66 -10.27
N ALA A 65 -0.84 0.32 -9.52
CA ALA A 65 -1.13 1.65 -10.02
C ALA A 65 0.15 2.37 -10.47
N VAL A 66 1.22 2.31 -9.66
CA VAL A 66 2.53 2.85 -10.03
C VAL A 66 3.10 2.16 -11.28
N ALA A 67 3.03 0.82 -11.36
CA ALA A 67 3.51 0.07 -12.51
C ALA A 67 2.75 0.40 -13.81
N ARG A 68 1.42 0.49 -13.73
CA ARG A 68 0.58 0.96 -14.86
C ARG A 68 0.98 2.37 -15.30
N ARG A 69 1.18 3.28 -14.34
CA ARG A 69 1.56 4.65 -14.66
C ARG A 69 2.95 4.76 -15.29
N GLN A 70 3.92 3.97 -14.83
CA GLN A 70 5.23 3.89 -15.48
C GLN A 70 5.13 3.38 -16.92
N ALA A 71 4.29 2.38 -17.20
CA ALA A 71 4.06 1.90 -18.56
C ALA A 71 3.43 2.97 -19.47
N GLU A 72 2.48 3.75 -18.95
CA GLU A 72 1.90 4.89 -19.67
C GLU A 72 2.94 5.98 -19.97
N ILE A 73 3.79 6.33 -19.00
CA ILE A 73 4.87 7.32 -19.19
C ILE A 73 5.83 6.86 -20.31
N ILE A 74 6.17 5.57 -20.34
CA ILE A 74 7.02 5.00 -21.40
C ILE A 74 6.33 5.13 -22.76
N ARG A 75 5.05 4.75 -22.84
CA ARG A 75 4.28 4.86 -24.09
C ARG A 75 4.23 6.30 -24.59
N GLN A 76 3.91 7.25 -23.70
CA GLN A 76 3.87 8.67 -24.03
C GLN A 76 5.25 9.18 -24.50
N SER A 77 6.34 8.72 -23.90
CA SER A 77 7.69 9.11 -24.29
C SER A 77 8.06 8.60 -25.69
N LEU A 78 7.60 7.40 -26.07
CA LEU A 78 7.79 6.86 -27.42
C LEU A 78 7.01 7.66 -28.47
N GLU A 79 5.75 8.00 -28.17
CA GLU A 79 4.89 8.82 -29.04
C GLU A 79 5.48 10.23 -29.24
N GLU A 80 6.00 10.85 -28.17
CA GLU A 80 6.67 12.15 -28.23
C GLU A 80 7.98 12.12 -29.02
N THR A 81 8.78 11.06 -28.86
CA THR A 81 10.04 10.93 -29.62
C THR A 81 9.76 10.94 -31.13
N SER A 82 8.71 10.26 -31.57
CA SER A 82 8.32 10.28 -32.99
C SER A 82 7.87 11.68 -33.46
N THR A 83 7.20 12.43 -32.59
CA THR A 83 6.77 13.81 -32.86
C THR A 83 7.94 14.78 -32.91
N ILE A 84 8.90 14.66 -31.99
CA ILE A 84 10.11 15.49 -31.97
C ILE A 84 10.95 15.25 -33.23
N ILE A 85 11.08 13.99 -33.67
CA ILE A 85 11.80 13.66 -34.90
C ILE A 85 11.13 14.32 -36.12
N SER A 86 9.79 14.28 -36.23
CA SER A 86 9.08 14.93 -37.34
C SER A 86 9.22 16.46 -37.30
N GLU A 87 9.17 17.06 -36.10
CA GLU A 87 9.38 18.50 -35.92
C GLU A 87 10.81 18.94 -36.27
N LEU A 88 11.83 18.13 -35.95
CA LEU A 88 13.23 18.39 -36.29
C LEU A 88 13.52 18.32 -37.79
N MET A 89 12.75 17.52 -38.54
CA MET A 89 12.84 17.44 -40.00
C MET A 89 12.20 18.64 -40.71
N THR A 90 11.53 19.53 -39.98
CA THR A 90 10.86 20.71 -40.55
C THR A 90 11.89 21.81 -40.88
N PRO A 91 11.93 22.35 -42.11
CA PRO A 91 12.81 23.47 -42.47
C PRO A 91 12.54 24.73 -41.61
N GLY A 92 13.57 25.53 -41.31
CA GLY A 92 13.43 26.77 -40.52
C GLY A 92 14.74 27.54 -40.32
N THR A 93 14.64 28.79 -39.86
CA THR A 93 15.79 29.68 -39.62
C THR A 93 16.58 29.29 -38.36
N PRO A 94 17.84 29.74 -38.18
CA PRO A 94 18.62 29.48 -36.97
C PRO A 94 17.91 29.96 -35.69
N GLU A 95 17.27 31.14 -35.73
CA GLU A 95 16.49 31.67 -34.61
C GLU A 95 15.29 30.79 -34.26
N ASP A 96 14.55 30.29 -35.27
CA ASP A 96 13.42 29.36 -35.07
C ASP A 96 13.89 28.06 -34.41
N LYS A 97 15.07 27.56 -34.79
CA LYS A 97 15.64 26.33 -34.21
C LYS A 97 16.02 26.51 -32.75
N VAL A 98 16.59 27.66 -32.37
CA VAL A 98 16.92 27.96 -30.96
C VAL A 98 15.66 28.11 -30.11
N ALA A 99 14.66 28.84 -30.60
CA ALA A 99 13.38 28.99 -29.90
C ALA A 99 12.66 27.65 -29.71
N LYS A 100 12.67 26.78 -30.74
CA LYS A 100 12.13 25.42 -30.65
C LYS A 100 12.86 24.58 -29.62
N GLN A 101 14.20 24.59 -29.60
CA GLN A 101 14.98 23.84 -28.60
C GLN A 101 14.66 24.29 -27.17
N ALA A 102 14.55 25.59 -26.93
CA ALA A 102 14.19 26.12 -25.61
C ALA A 102 12.77 25.69 -25.19
N ALA A 103 11.80 25.72 -26.10
CA ALA A 103 10.44 25.25 -25.86
C ALA A 103 10.40 23.74 -25.54
N LEU A 104 11.18 22.93 -26.27
CA LEU A 104 11.28 21.48 -26.08
C LEU A 104 11.86 21.11 -24.71
N VAL A 105 12.92 21.81 -24.28
CA VAL A 105 13.53 21.64 -22.96
C VAL A 105 12.53 22.02 -21.85
N LYS A 106 11.84 23.15 -22.01
CA LYS A 106 10.82 23.59 -21.04
C LYS A 106 9.68 22.57 -20.92
N ALA A 107 9.12 22.13 -22.04
CA ALA A 107 8.04 21.14 -22.05
C ALA A 107 8.47 19.80 -21.41
N SER A 108 9.69 19.35 -21.70
CA SER A 108 10.25 18.13 -21.11
C SER A 108 10.39 18.24 -19.59
N PHE A 109 10.83 19.39 -19.09
CA PHE A 109 10.98 19.64 -17.65
C PHE A 109 9.64 19.70 -16.92
N GLU A 110 8.66 20.43 -17.47
CA GLU A 110 7.30 20.51 -16.91
C GLU A 110 6.65 19.12 -16.84
N LYS A 111 6.81 18.32 -17.90
CA LYS A 111 6.29 16.95 -17.95
C LYS A 111 6.97 16.01 -16.95
N ALA A 112 8.29 16.06 -16.84
CA ALA A 112 9.02 15.25 -15.86
C ALA A 112 8.58 15.59 -14.42
N SER A 113 8.38 16.87 -14.13
CA SER A 113 7.90 17.34 -12.82
C SER A 113 6.48 16.87 -12.53
N ALA A 114 5.59 16.91 -13.53
CA ALA A 114 4.23 16.41 -13.40
C ALA A 114 4.18 14.90 -13.13
N ASN A 115 4.97 14.11 -13.88
CA ASN A 115 5.07 12.66 -13.69
C ASN A 115 5.60 12.29 -12.29
N LEU A 116 6.63 13.01 -11.79
CA LEU A 116 7.17 12.80 -10.45
C LEU A 116 6.14 13.11 -9.35
N LYS A 117 5.36 14.19 -9.53
CA LYS A 117 4.30 14.56 -8.59
C LYS A 117 3.23 13.47 -8.54
N GLU A 118 2.75 13.02 -9.68
CA GLU A 118 1.69 12.01 -9.77
C GLU A 118 2.13 10.65 -9.19
N LEU A 119 3.36 10.22 -9.50
CA LEU A 119 3.92 9.00 -8.90
C LEU A 119 4.05 9.12 -7.38
N SER A 120 4.46 10.30 -6.88
CA SER A 120 4.56 10.56 -5.44
C SER A 120 3.18 10.54 -4.76
N GLU A 121 2.16 11.11 -5.42
CA GLU A 121 0.78 11.10 -4.93
C GLU A 121 0.21 9.68 -4.88
N LEU A 122 0.48 8.83 -5.89
CA LEU A 122 0.04 7.43 -5.90
C LEU A 122 0.64 6.63 -4.74
N VAL A 123 1.95 6.79 -4.49
CA VAL A 123 2.63 6.12 -3.37
C VAL A 123 2.11 6.64 -2.03
N ALA A 124 1.99 7.96 -1.87
CA ALA A 124 1.50 8.56 -0.64
C ALA A 124 0.06 8.13 -0.32
N LYS A 125 -0.80 8.07 -1.34
CA LYS A 125 -2.20 7.64 -1.20
C LYS A 125 -2.29 6.20 -0.72
N SER A 126 -1.61 5.27 -1.40
CA SER A 126 -1.64 3.84 -1.03
C SER A 126 -1.17 3.61 0.41
N ASN A 127 -0.08 4.28 0.82
CA ASN A 127 0.42 4.20 2.20
C ASN A 127 -0.56 4.80 3.22
N SER A 128 -1.20 5.93 2.89
CA SER A 128 -2.17 6.58 3.78
C SER A 128 -3.42 5.72 3.97
N GLU A 129 -3.97 5.15 2.89
CA GLU A 129 -5.16 4.29 2.95
C GLU A 129 -4.90 3.02 3.76
N ALA A 130 -3.74 2.37 3.57
CA ALA A 130 -3.34 1.22 4.38
C ALA A 130 -3.17 1.58 5.87
N ALA A 131 -2.55 2.73 6.18
CA ALA A 131 -2.38 3.20 7.55
C ALA A 131 -3.72 3.54 8.22
N GLU A 132 -4.69 4.07 7.48
CA GLU A 132 -6.03 4.37 7.99
C GLU A 132 -6.79 3.09 8.38
N VAL A 133 -6.74 2.05 7.54
CA VAL A 133 -7.33 0.74 7.83
C VAL A 133 -6.75 0.15 9.12
N LEU A 134 -5.43 0.16 9.26
CA LEU A 134 -4.75 -0.36 10.44
C LEU A 134 -5.07 0.49 11.69
N SER A 135 -5.04 1.82 11.57
CA SER A 135 -5.33 2.74 12.68
C SER A 135 -6.76 2.58 13.18
N LYS A 136 -7.73 2.40 12.27
CA LYS A 136 -9.12 2.10 12.61
C LYS A 136 -9.20 0.79 13.39
N ARG A 137 -8.55 -0.27 12.92
CA ARG A 137 -8.59 -1.57 13.61
C ARG A 137 -7.95 -1.52 15.00
N VAL A 138 -6.89 -0.75 15.18
CA VAL A 138 -6.28 -0.52 16.50
C VAL A 138 -7.27 0.15 17.45
N LYS A 139 -8.00 1.18 17.00
CA LYS A 139 -9.05 1.83 17.82
C LYS A 139 -10.15 0.85 18.22
N GLU A 140 -10.67 0.09 17.26
CA GLU A 140 -11.68 -0.95 17.49
C GLU A 140 -11.18 -2.04 18.46
N SER A 141 -9.89 -2.40 18.40
CA SER A 141 -9.29 -3.39 19.31
C SER A 141 -9.26 -2.88 20.76
N ILE A 142 -9.03 -1.59 20.96
CA ILE A 142 -9.05 -0.96 22.29
C ILE A 142 -10.48 -0.98 22.86
N GLU A 143 -11.49 -0.68 22.05
CA GLU A 143 -12.90 -0.73 22.45
C GLU A 143 -13.35 -2.17 22.78
N GLU A 144 -12.95 -3.16 21.98
CA GLU A 144 -13.21 -4.57 22.25
C GLU A 144 -12.59 -5.02 23.58
N LEU A 145 -11.34 -4.63 23.85
CA LEU A 145 -10.66 -4.92 25.13
C LEU A 145 -11.38 -4.27 26.31
N GLN A 146 -11.82 -3.01 26.18
CA GLN A 146 -12.63 -2.35 27.21
C GLN A 146 -13.95 -3.07 27.47
N GLY A 147 -14.61 -3.55 26.41
CA GLY A 147 -15.83 -4.34 26.50
C GLY A 147 -15.62 -5.67 27.21
N VAL A 148 -14.53 -6.37 26.93
CA VAL A 148 -14.16 -7.62 27.62
C VAL A 148 -13.86 -7.35 29.10
N LEU A 149 -13.08 -6.32 29.43
CA LEU A 149 -12.74 -5.97 30.81
C LEU A 149 -13.97 -5.58 31.64
N ALA A 150 -14.92 -4.85 31.04
CA ALA A 150 -16.19 -4.49 31.68
C ALA A 150 -17.09 -5.70 31.97
N LYS A 151 -17.00 -6.77 31.17
CA LYS A 151 -17.70 -8.05 31.41
C LYS A 151 -17.04 -8.91 32.50
N VAL A 152 -15.74 -8.71 32.73
CA VAL A 152 -14.94 -9.48 33.72
C VAL A 152 -14.95 -8.81 35.11
N THR A 153 -15.32 -7.54 35.22
CA THR A 153 -15.44 -6.87 36.53
C THR A 153 -16.76 -7.25 37.21
N PRO A 154 -16.76 -7.84 38.42
CA PRO A 154 -18.00 -8.18 39.11
C PRO A 154 -18.78 -6.90 39.44
N LYS A 155 -20.09 -6.86 39.14
CA LYS A 155 -21.00 -5.87 39.73
C LYS A 155 -20.84 -5.98 41.25
N LYS A 156 -20.29 -4.95 41.89
CA LYS A 156 -20.34 -4.81 43.35
C LYS A 156 -21.82 -4.74 43.76
N GLY A 157 -22.34 -5.86 44.25
CA GLY A 157 -23.53 -5.94 45.09
C GLY A 157 -23.13 -5.76 46.55
#